data_AF-A0AAW8KZE4-F1
#
_entry.id   AF-A0AAW8KZE4-F1
#
_cell.length_a   1.000
_cell.length_b   1.000
_cell.length_c   1.000
_cell.angle_alpha   90.00
_cell.angle_beta   90.00
_cell.angle_gamma   90.00
#
_symmetry.space_group_name_H-M   'P 1'
#
loop_
_entity.id
_entity.type
_entity.pdbx_description
1 polymer ?
#
loop_
_entity_poly.entity_id
_entity_poly.type
_entity_poly.pdbx_seq_one_letter_code
_entity_poly.pdbx_strand_id
1 'polypeptide(L)'
;RIHHQFLVSENTRKDSIKQIYAHQQTLAQCRQWLDAHYPGVERVALNSNAEAARRIRNEWHSAAIASDIAAGMYNLEILHSNIEDNPENTTRFLVIGREKIPQSGNDKTSLLISAHDRAGAFC
;
A
#
# COMPACT_ATOMS: atom_id res chain seq x y z
N ARG A 1 -2.65 -7.95 -5.82
CA ARG A 1 -2.21 -7.95 -4.41
C ARG A 1 -1.40 -6.68 -4.21
N ILE A 2 -1.62 -5.96 -3.12
CA ILE A 2 -0.77 -4.80 -2.80
C ILE A 2 0.41 -5.37 -2.04
N HIS A 3 1.62 -5.14 -2.55
CA HIS A 3 2.85 -5.51 -1.88
C HIS A 3 3.61 -4.23 -1.52
N HIS A 4 3.73 -3.96 -0.24
CA HIS A 4 4.52 -2.86 0.28
C HIS A 4 5.99 -3.28 0.36
N GLN A 5 6.82 -2.54 -0.36
CA GLN A 5 8.27 -2.70 -0.41
C GLN A 5 8.92 -1.58 0.40
N PHE A 6 9.93 -1.91 1.19
CA PHE A 6 10.76 -0.95 1.89
C PHE A 6 11.92 -0.53 0.98
N LEU A 7 11.88 0.72 0.54
CA LEU A 7 12.78 1.28 -0.46
C LEU A 7 13.78 2.25 0.16
N VAL A 8 15.00 2.23 -0.34
CA VAL A 8 16.03 3.21 -0.02
C VAL A 8 16.69 3.74 -1.28
N SER A 9 17.23 4.95 -1.20
CA SER A 9 18.12 5.47 -2.22
C SER A 9 19.47 4.76 -2.12
N GLU A 10 20.14 4.51 -3.24
CA GLU A 10 21.49 3.90 -3.29
C GLU A 10 22.51 4.67 -2.44
N ASN A 11 22.27 5.96 -2.22
CA ASN A 11 23.12 6.84 -1.42
C ASN A 11 22.86 6.72 0.10
N THR A 12 21.88 5.93 0.55
CA THR A 12 21.50 5.80 1.96
C THR A 12 21.90 4.43 2.50
N ARG A 13 22.60 4.41 3.64
CA ARG A 13 22.91 3.17 4.35
C ARG A 13 21.73 2.72 5.20
N LYS A 14 21.55 1.39 5.28
CA LYS A 14 20.49 0.73 6.05
C LYS A 14 20.47 1.15 7.53
N ASP A 15 21.66 1.34 8.11
CA ASP A 15 21.85 1.69 9.52
C ASP A 15 21.70 3.19 9.80
N SER A 16 21.54 4.01 8.77
CA SER A 16 21.51 5.47 8.90
C SER A 16 20.15 6.08 8.53
N ILE A 17 19.12 5.26 8.40
CA ILE A 17 17.74 5.70 8.14
C ILE A 17 17.21 6.43 9.37
N LYS A 18 16.87 7.71 9.19
CA LYS A 18 16.29 8.59 10.23
C LYS A 18 14.83 8.92 9.98
N GLN A 19 14.40 8.87 8.72
CA GLN A 19 13.05 9.25 8.31
C GLN A 19 12.46 8.22 7.34
N ILE A 20 11.19 7.89 7.53
CA ILE A 20 10.44 6.96 6.70
C ILE A 20 9.22 7.67 6.12
N TYR A 21 9.14 7.71 4.80
CA TYR A 21 8.09 8.37 4.04
C TYR A 21 7.12 7.34 3.45
N ALA A 22 5.83 7.53 3.67
CA ALA A 22 4.80 6.76 2.95
C ALA A 22 3.44 7.44 3.09
N HIS A 23 2.43 6.94 2.38
CA HIS A 23 1.05 7.35 2.62
C HIS A 23 0.60 6.91 4.03
N GLN A 24 -0.24 7.71 4.69
CA GLN A 24 -0.73 7.45 6.05
C GLN A 24 -1.33 6.04 6.19
N GLN A 25 -2.07 5.58 5.18
CA GLN A 25 -2.64 4.23 5.16
C GLN A 25 -1.55 3.14 5.11
N THR A 26 -0.48 3.35 4.36
CA THR A 26 0.64 2.39 4.24
C THR A 26 1.46 2.34 5.53
N LEU A 27 1.72 3.48 6.17
CA LEU A 27 2.36 3.52 7.48
C LEU A 27 1.56 2.74 8.53
N ALA A 28 0.23 2.86 8.50
CA ALA A 28 -0.64 2.12 9.41
C ALA A 28 -0.64 0.60 9.12
N GLN A 29 -0.53 0.19 7.84
CA GLN A 29 -0.50 -1.20 7.41
C GLN A 29 0.83 -1.92 7.66
N CYS A 30 1.92 -1.18 7.84
CA CYS A 30 3.26 -1.72 8.09
C CYS A 30 3.77 -1.33 9.48
N ARG A 31 2.87 -0.95 10.40
CA ARG A 31 3.24 -0.36 11.68
C ARG A 31 3.98 -1.36 12.56
N GLN A 32 3.51 -2.60 12.64
CA GLN A 32 4.14 -3.63 13.47
C GLN A 32 5.54 -3.94 12.96
N TRP A 33 5.70 -4.07 11.65
CA TRP A 33 7.01 -4.28 11.03
C TRP A 33 7.98 -3.13 11.32
N LEU A 34 7.51 -1.88 11.18
CA LEU A 34 8.28 -0.68 11.46
C LEU A 34 8.66 -0.55 12.94
N ASP A 35 7.76 -0.89 13.86
CA ASP A 35 8.01 -0.89 15.30
C ASP A 35 9.05 -1.96 15.68
N ALA A 36 9.09 -3.10 14.97
CA ALA A 36 10.03 -4.18 15.22
C ALA A 36 11.45 -3.93 14.66
N HIS A 37 11.58 -3.33 13.47
CA HIS A 37 12.88 -3.16 12.80
C HIS A 37 13.49 -1.77 12.99
N TYR A 38 12.65 -0.73 13.07
CA TYR A 38 13.08 0.66 13.14
C TYR A 38 12.40 1.41 14.29
N PRO A 39 12.58 0.93 15.55
CA PRO A 39 12.02 1.61 16.72
C PRO A 39 12.67 2.99 16.88
N GLY A 40 11.85 4.05 16.86
CA GLY A 40 12.31 5.42 17.07
C GLY A 40 12.71 6.19 15.80
N VAL A 41 12.54 5.61 14.61
CA VAL A 41 12.72 6.32 13.34
C VAL A 41 11.48 7.17 13.06
N GLU A 42 11.67 8.42 12.62
CA GLU A 42 10.58 9.35 12.34
C GLU A 42 9.77 8.90 11.13
N ARG A 43 8.43 8.93 11.24
CA ARG A 43 7.51 8.49 10.18
C ARG A 43 6.73 9.68 9.66
N VAL A 44 6.94 10.02 8.41
CA VAL A 44 6.34 11.19 7.77
C VAL A 44 5.29 10.73 6.76
N ALA A 45 4.04 11.09 7.01
CA ALA A 45 2.93 10.80 6.10
C ALA A 45 2.95 11.79 4.91
N LEU A 46 2.92 11.24 3.70
CA LEU A 46 2.80 11.99 2.44
C LEU A 46 1.47 11.71 1.74
N ASN A 47 1.17 12.46 0.68
CA ASN A 47 -0.08 12.31 -0.07
C ASN A 47 -0.14 11.02 -0.89
N SER A 48 1.01 10.42 -1.24
CA SER A 48 1.04 9.13 -1.94
C SER A 48 2.36 8.37 -1.75
N ASN A 49 2.33 7.06 -1.97
CA ASN A 49 3.54 6.22 -1.95
C ASN A 49 4.48 6.53 -3.13
N ALA A 50 3.93 6.96 -4.27
CA ALA A 50 4.72 7.41 -5.41
C ALA A 50 5.51 8.68 -5.08
N GLU A 51 4.90 9.62 -4.35
CA GLU A 51 5.56 10.82 -3.85
C GLU A 51 6.67 10.48 -2.85
N ALA A 52 6.43 9.51 -1.95
CA ALA A 52 7.46 9.01 -1.04
C ALA A 52 8.68 8.45 -1.78
N ALA A 53 8.46 7.58 -2.76
CA ALA A 53 9.53 7.02 -3.60
C ALA A 53 10.30 8.13 -4.34
N ARG A 54 9.58 9.10 -4.93
CA ARG A 54 10.20 10.24 -5.60
C ARG A 54 11.05 11.10 -4.66
N ARG A 55 10.59 11.30 -3.42
CA ARG A 55 11.24 12.17 -2.44
C ARG A 55 12.57 11.60 -1.97
N ILE A 56 12.60 10.32 -1.59
CA ILE A 56 13.81 9.66 -1.06
C ILE A 56 14.94 9.57 -2.08
N ARG A 57 14.65 9.68 -3.38
CA ARG A 57 15.68 9.73 -4.42
C ARG A 57 16.65 10.90 -4.22
N ASN A 58 16.16 12.04 -3.75
CA ASN A 58 16.94 13.26 -3.58
C ASN A 58 17.36 13.49 -2.11
N GLU A 59 16.94 12.62 -1.19
CA GLU A 59 17.10 12.82 0.25
C GLU A 59 17.97 11.70 0.83
N TRP A 60 18.97 12.05 1.62
CA TRP A 60 19.82 11.07 2.31
C TRP A 60 19.16 10.63 3.63
N HIS A 61 19.59 9.49 4.17
CA HIS A 61 19.12 9.01 5.49
C HIS A 61 17.60 8.77 5.54
N SER A 62 17.00 8.53 4.37
CA SER A 62 15.56 8.44 4.19
C SER A 62 15.18 7.11 3.56
N ALA A 63 14.05 6.55 3.98
CA ALA A 63 13.45 5.37 3.38
C ALA A 63 12.00 5.66 2.97
N ALA A 64 11.48 4.89 2.01
CA ALA A 64 10.10 5.02 1.55
C ALA A 64 9.40 3.66 1.52
N ILE A 65 8.09 3.66 1.71
CA ILE A 65 7.27 2.46 1.49
C ILE A 65 6.44 2.66 0.23
N ALA A 66 6.69 1.84 -0.78
CA ALA A 66 5.96 1.90 -2.04
C ALA A 66 5.92 0.52 -2.73
N SER A 67 5.30 0.44 -3.89
CA SER A 67 5.29 -0.80 -4.68
C SER A 67 6.63 -1.05 -5.37
N ASP A 68 6.84 -2.29 -5.78
CA ASP A 68 7.94 -2.74 -6.65
C ASP A 68 8.02 -1.92 -7.95
N ILE A 69 6.87 -1.57 -8.54
CA ILE A 69 6.79 -0.71 -9.72
C ILE A 69 7.41 0.67 -9.44
N ALA A 70 7.14 1.25 -8.27
CA ALA A 70 7.71 2.54 -7.90
C ALA A 70 9.22 2.45 -7.68
N ALA A 71 9.72 1.33 -7.13
CA ALA A 71 11.15 1.07 -6.99
C ALA A 71 11.87 1.10 -8.35
N GLY A 72 11.33 0.36 -9.33
CA GLY A 72 11.87 0.35 -10.69
C GLY A 72 11.76 1.70 -11.41
N MET A 73 10.65 2.42 -11.23
CA MET A 73 10.43 3.72 -11.86
C MET A 73 11.40 4.81 -11.35
N TYR A 74 11.74 4.77 -10.07
CA TYR A 74 12.61 5.78 -9.44
C TYR A 74 14.05 5.30 -9.21
N ASN A 75 14.40 4.12 -9.71
CA ASN A 75 15.70 3.46 -9.55
C ASN A 75 16.15 3.40 -8.08
N LEU A 76 15.26 2.88 -7.23
CA LEU A 76 15.46 2.73 -5.79
C LEU A 76 15.78 1.27 -5.46
N GLU A 77 16.59 1.07 -4.42
CA GLU A 77 16.91 -0.26 -3.92
C GLU A 77 15.80 -0.77 -2.99
N ILE A 78 15.35 -2.00 -3.22
CA ILE A 78 14.43 -2.70 -2.32
C ILE A 78 15.25 -3.36 -1.22
N LEU A 79 15.10 -2.86 0.01
CA LEU A 79 15.85 -3.34 1.17
C LEU A 79 15.12 -4.49 1.88
N HIS A 80 13.80 -4.39 2.00
CA HIS A 80 12.93 -5.47 2.44
C HIS A 80 11.68 -5.53 1.58
N SER A 81 11.26 -6.75 1.23
CA SER A 81 10.04 -7.00 0.50
C SER A 81 8.93 -7.54 1.39
N ASN A 82 7.69 -7.19 1.05
CA ASN A 82 6.46 -7.64 1.74
C ASN A 82 6.46 -7.27 3.24
N ILE A 83 6.67 -6.00 3.55
CA ILE A 83 6.71 -5.49 4.93
C ILE A 83 5.33 -5.18 5.53
N GLU A 84 4.27 -5.63 4.85
CA GLU A 84 2.89 -5.47 5.30
C GLU A 84 2.55 -6.39 6.47
N ASP A 85 1.92 -5.83 7.51
CA ASP A 85 1.57 -6.57 8.73
C ASP A 85 0.56 -7.69 8.45
N ASN A 86 -0.21 -7.57 7.36
CA ASN A 86 -1.19 -8.56 6.94
C ASN A 86 -0.91 -9.04 5.50
N PRO A 87 -0.34 -10.24 5.30
CA PRO A 87 -0.11 -10.79 3.97
C PRO A 87 -1.40 -11.11 3.20
N GLU A 88 -2.57 -11.04 3.86
CA GLU A 88 -3.89 -11.26 3.27
C GLU A 88 -4.55 -9.98 2.69
N ASN A 89 -3.80 -8.88 2.49
CA ASN A 89 -4.36 -7.64 1.94
C ASN A 89 -4.67 -7.76 0.44
N THR A 90 -5.87 -8.26 0.11
CA THR A 90 -6.36 -8.43 -1.26
C THR A 90 -7.24 -7.27 -1.67
N THR A 91 -6.71 -6.36 -2.48
CA THR A 91 -7.53 -5.34 -3.18
C THR A 91 -8.30 -5.98 -4.32
N ARG A 92 -9.64 -6.03 -4.21
CA ARG A 92 -10.54 -6.45 -5.29
C ARG A 92 -10.83 -5.26 -6.19
N PHE A 93 -10.37 -5.34 -7.43
CA PHE A 93 -10.78 -4.42 -8.49
C PHE A 93 -12.02 -4.96 -9.19
N LEU A 94 -12.97 -4.08 -9.53
CA LEU A 94 -14.14 -4.42 -10.33
C LEU A 94 -14.01 -3.70 -11.69
N VAL A 95 -14.02 -4.46 -12.78
CA VAL A 95 -14.07 -3.92 -14.15
C VAL A 95 -15.54 -3.85 -14.56
N ILE A 96 -16.04 -2.66 -14.90
CA ILE A 96 -17.44 -2.44 -15.29
C ILE A 96 -17.49 -2.14 -16.79
N GLY A 97 -18.18 -3.02 -17.54
CA GLY A 97 -18.41 -2.86 -18.98
C GLY A 97 -19.90 -2.95 -19.32
N ARG A 98 -20.28 -2.47 -20.51
CA ARG A 98 -21.65 -2.60 -21.04
C ARG A 98 -21.89 -3.91 -21.80
N GLU A 99 -20.84 -4.68 -22.06
CA GLU A 99 -20.93 -5.93 -22.79
C GLU A 99 -21.52 -7.04 -21.92
N LYS A 100 -22.41 -7.85 -22.50
CA LYS A 100 -22.92 -9.04 -21.86
C LYS A 100 -21.87 -10.14 -21.93
N ILE A 101 -21.33 -10.52 -20.78
CA ILE A 101 -20.38 -11.60 -20.64
C ILE A 101 -21.18 -12.91 -20.44
N PRO A 102 -20.88 -14.00 -21.17
CA PRO A 102 -21.51 -15.31 -20.92
C PRO A 102 -21.14 -15.83 -19.52
N GLN A 103 -21.98 -16.72 -18.97
CA GLN A 103 -21.78 -17.32 -17.65
C GLN A 103 -20.44 -18.08 -17.59
N SER A 104 -19.63 -17.80 -16.57
CA SER A 104 -18.31 -18.42 -16.39
C SER A 104 -18.34 -19.65 -15.49
N GLY A 105 -19.47 -19.91 -14.81
CA GLY A 105 -19.62 -21.01 -13.85
C GLY A 105 -19.03 -20.70 -12.46
N ASN A 106 -18.32 -19.59 -12.31
CA ASN A 106 -17.84 -19.04 -11.04
C ASN A 106 -18.17 -17.54 -10.95
N ASP A 107 -19.43 -17.21 -11.16
CA ASP A 107 -19.91 -15.84 -11.26
C ASP A 107 -20.27 -15.27 -9.88
N LYS A 108 -19.88 -14.02 -9.61
CA LYS A 108 -20.29 -13.29 -8.41
C LYS A 108 -21.28 -12.19 -8.78
N THR A 109 -22.48 -12.26 -8.21
CA THR A 109 -23.52 -11.23 -8.37
C THR A 109 -23.39 -10.19 -7.26
N SER A 110 -23.32 -8.91 -7.63
CA SER A 110 -23.39 -7.79 -6.68
C SER A 110 -24.74 -7.08 -6.85
N LEU A 111 -25.50 -6.95 -5.76
CA LEU A 111 -26.81 -6.29 -5.74
C LEU A 111 -26.73 -5.07 -4.83
N LEU A 112 -27.22 -3.92 -5.29
CA LEU A 112 -27.46 -2.75 -4.46
C LEU A 112 -28.95 -2.74 -4.12
N ILE A 113 -29.27 -2.92 -2.83
CA ILE A 113 -30.65 -2.87 -2.33
C ILE A 113 -30.78 -1.62 -1.47
N SER A 114 -31.77 -0.78 -1.78
CA SER A 114 -32.15 0.36 -0.96
C SER A 114 -33.53 0.11 -0.38
N ALA A 115 -33.64 0.15 0.95
CA ALA A 115 -34.90 0.05 1.65
C ALA A 115 -35.16 1.34 2.43
N HIS A 116 -36.41 1.80 2.46
CA HIS A 116 -36.80 2.91 3.32
C HIS A 116 -36.73 2.47 4.78
N ASP A 117 -36.10 3.29 5.62
CA ASP A 117 -35.91 3.04 7.06
C ASP A 117 -37.26 2.94 7.79
N ARG A 118 -37.78 1.71 7.85
CA ARG A 118 -38.98 1.31 8.58
C ARG A 118 -38.69 -0.03 9.25
N ALA A 119 -39.17 -0.19 10.49
CA ALA A 119 -39.02 -1.44 11.23
C ALA A 119 -39.55 -2.63 10.41
N GLY A 120 -38.69 -3.62 10.15
CA GLY A 120 -39.01 -4.83 9.35
C GLY A 120 -38.45 -4.86 7.91
N ALA A 121 -37.64 -3.87 7.49
CA ALA A 121 -37.12 -3.79 6.11
C ALA A 121 -36.10 -4.88 5.71
N PHE A 122 -35.60 -5.67 6.65
CA PHE A 122 -34.67 -6.78 6.41
C PHE A 122 -35.05 -8.00 7.27
N CYS A 123 -36.29 -8.46 7.13
CA CYS A 123 -36.74 -9.75 7.67
C CYS A 123 -36.94 -10.75 6.54
#